data_AF-A0A933ZDA6-F1
#
_entry.id   AF-A0A933ZDA6-F1
#
_cell.length_a   1.000
_cell.length_b   1.000
_cell.length_c   1.000
_cell.angle_alpha   90.00
_cell.angle_beta   90.00
_cell.angle_gamma   90.00
#
_symmetry.space_group_name_H-M   'P 1'
#
loop_
_entity.id
_entity.type
_entity.pdbx_description
1 polymer ?
#
loop_
_entity_poly.entity_id
_entity_poly.type
_entity_poly.pdbx_seq_one_letter_code
_entity_poly.pdbx_strand_id
1 'polypeptide(L)'
;MNSCSWLVALAAASLFGCSSSDSTPAGAAGAGGSGGTTAAGDGSVSPGPSAECGSVRLTSYTASASGWCEYDRTLSILPASVQQGLTLAIAEPYNGASYGGAVGEACGECWEISTISDTRTVMVHDLCPIQGNPLCAGAHFHFDLSQESAQALHGGGLDEAQARRVPCPVTGNIHAQINDRNEWGYLRVAFVNHRIPIQTVEYRSASGTEWRSVQRSGGAWHVVEDNETFAKGRPGGVFRVTSAQGEVIETPNVLTYEIAKGSVFDLGGQLTDQKPAAGSACVFVPPATVYGDGYGGIDQVRWQINPWGSAKGSETTEGCFGDKGSCIRVDSLGQYSGFHIYYRQAFPTTTFAELSMRFKAVSGGGELVVAPSHEGDRCTETKVTVGAEWSQAVIDVTAACASLPAINAVTVDNPGATMVLLVDDVVFAK
;
A
#
# COMPACT_ATOMS: atom_id res chain seq x y z
N MET A 1 -28.92 27.73 14.53
CA MET A 1 -27.66 28.03 13.81
C MET A 1 -26.57 28.07 14.86
N ASN A 2 -25.99 26.90 15.19
CA ASN A 2 -25.00 26.77 16.23
C ASN A 2 -23.65 26.43 15.60
N SER A 3 -22.72 27.37 15.73
CA SER A 3 -21.29 27.18 15.46
C SER A 3 -20.64 26.46 16.65
N CYS A 4 -19.79 25.48 16.38
CA CYS A 4 -18.84 24.94 17.34
C CYS A 4 -17.47 24.88 16.68
N SER A 5 -16.61 25.84 17.05
CA SER A 5 -15.16 25.75 16.88
C SER A 5 -14.60 24.74 17.89
N TRP A 6 -13.67 23.91 17.43
CA TRP A 6 -12.77 23.18 18.32
C TRP A 6 -11.33 23.62 18.02
N LEU A 7 -10.74 24.33 18.98
CA LEU A 7 -9.30 24.48 19.12
C LEU A 7 -8.72 23.15 19.59
N VAL A 8 -7.66 22.67 18.93
CA VAL A 8 -6.80 21.60 19.46
C VAL A 8 -5.49 22.25 19.90
N ALA A 9 -5.20 22.13 21.20
CA ALA A 9 -3.95 22.55 21.82
C ALA A 9 -2.90 21.43 21.71
N LEU A 10 -1.73 21.74 21.15
CA LEU A 10 -0.53 20.89 21.22
C LEU A 10 0.15 21.09 22.58
N ALA A 11 0.38 19.99 23.30
CA ALA A 11 1.27 19.95 24.46
C ALA A 11 2.65 19.46 24.03
N ALA A 12 3.66 20.31 24.19
CA ALA A 12 5.07 19.97 24.04
C ALA A 12 5.60 19.37 25.35
N ALA A 13 6.19 18.18 25.28
CA ALA A 13 6.92 17.57 26.39
C ALA A 13 8.42 17.84 26.22
N SER A 14 8.95 18.73 27.06
CA SER A 14 10.37 19.02 27.23
C SER A 14 10.99 18.03 28.21
N LEU A 15 12.03 17.32 27.77
CA LEU A 15 12.90 16.52 28.63
C LEU A 15 14.16 17.36 28.95
N PHE A 16 14.24 17.86 30.18
CA PHE A 16 15.47 18.33 30.81
C PHE A 16 15.84 17.37 31.95
N GLY A 17 17.08 16.91 31.95
CA GLY A 17 17.67 16.15 33.04
C GLY A 17 19.19 16.14 32.93
N CYS A 18 19.83 17.18 33.44
CA CYS A 18 21.28 17.20 33.70
C CYS A 18 21.56 16.59 35.08
N SER A 19 22.53 15.66 35.16
CA SER A 19 23.55 15.68 36.22
C SER A 19 24.78 14.85 35.83
N SER A 20 25.93 15.51 35.92
CA SER A 20 27.34 15.07 36.02
C SER A 20 27.60 14.20 37.28
N SER A 21 28.70 13.46 37.50
CA SER A 21 29.98 13.17 36.82
C SER A 21 30.70 11.97 37.52
N ASP A 22 31.73 11.45 36.84
CA ASP A 22 32.97 10.81 37.31
C ASP A 22 33.16 9.28 37.49
N SER A 23 34.20 8.84 36.76
CA SER A 23 35.25 7.83 37.05
C SER A 23 35.13 6.38 36.53
N THR A 24 36.04 6.07 35.61
CA THR A 24 36.51 4.81 34.98
C THR A 24 37.25 3.84 35.95
N PRO A 25 37.78 2.67 35.49
CA PRO A 25 37.19 1.57 34.69
C PRO A 25 37.54 0.16 35.27
N ALA A 26 36.87 -0.92 34.84
CA ALA A 26 37.44 -2.26 34.55
C ALA A 26 36.36 -3.36 34.49
N GLY A 27 36.44 -4.20 33.45
CA GLY A 27 36.42 -5.66 33.60
C GLY A 27 35.08 -6.40 33.69
N ALA A 28 34.94 -7.35 32.76
CA ALA A 28 34.30 -8.65 32.88
C ALA A 28 32.81 -8.83 32.49
N ALA A 29 32.64 -9.89 31.72
CA ALA A 29 31.42 -10.51 31.24
C ALA A 29 30.42 -10.86 32.35
N GLY A 30 29.13 -10.86 32.00
CA GLY A 30 28.08 -11.42 32.83
C GLY A 30 26.70 -11.23 32.21
N ALA A 31 26.16 -12.30 31.64
CA ALA A 31 24.77 -12.43 31.25
C ALA A 31 23.84 -12.33 32.48
N GLY A 32 22.62 -11.82 32.29
CA GLY A 32 21.55 -11.87 33.30
C GLY A 32 20.55 -10.73 33.12
N GLY A 33 19.39 -11.04 32.56
CA GLY A 33 18.40 -10.06 32.13
C GLY A 33 17.51 -9.47 33.21
N SER A 34 16.67 -8.51 32.81
CA SER A 34 15.28 -8.33 33.26
C SER A 34 14.68 -7.06 32.65
N GLY A 35 13.53 -7.21 31.99
CA GLY A 35 12.38 -6.32 32.17
C GLY A 35 12.34 -5.02 31.36
N GLY A 36 11.70 -5.07 30.19
CA GLY A 36 11.26 -3.90 29.43
C GLY A 36 10.30 -4.31 28.33
N THR A 37 9.10 -4.78 28.70
CA THR A 37 8.03 -5.13 27.75
C THR A 37 7.45 -3.87 27.12
N THR A 38 7.97 -3.45 25.97
CA THR A 38 7.21 -2.69 24.98
C THR A 38 6.52 -3.69 24.06
N ALA A 39 5.21 -3.87 24.25
CA ALA A 39 4.37 -4.61 23.33
C ALA A 39 4.22 -3.81 22.03
N ALA A 40 5.20 -3.93 21.13
CA ALA A 40 4.96 -3.81 19.70
C ALA A 40 4.46 -5.18 19.25
N GLY A 41 3.27 -5.23 18.65
CA GLY A 41 2.76 -6.47 18.07
C GLY A 41 3.77 -6.98 17.05
N ASP A 42 4.33 -8.16 17.32
CA ASP A 42 5.33 -8.88 16.53
C ASP A 42 4.70 -9.51 15.27
N GLY A 43 3.76 -8.78 14.65
CA GLY A 43 3.28 -9.11 13.32
C GLY A 43 4.37 -8.67 12.35
N SER A 44 5.22 -9.61 11.94
CA SER A 44 6.19 -9.37 10.87
C SER A 44 5.43 -8.83 9.65
N VAL A 45 5.55 -7.53 9.39
CA VAL A 45 4.99 -6.93 8.18
C VAL A 45 5.65 -7.65 7.00
N SER A 46 4.85 -8.24 6.12
CA SER A 46 5.36 -8.83 4.88
C SER A 46 6.24 -7.79 4.19
N PRO A 47 7.48 -8.12 3.78
CA PRO A 47 8.36 -7.14 3.16
C PRO A 47 7.61 -6.49 2.01
N GLY A 48 7.47 -5.16 2.08
CA GLY A 48 6.75 -4.40 1.08
C GLY A 48 7.30 -4.65 -0.32
N PRO A 49 6.51 -4.36 -1.37
CA PRO A 49 7.03 -4.44 -2.73
C PRO A 49 8.28 -3.58 -2.89
N SER A 50 9.18 -4.02 -3.77
CA SER A 50 10.50 -3.40 -3.92
C SER A 50 10.73 -2.96 -5.36
N ALA A 51 11.85 -3.35 -5.98
CA ALA A 51 12.00 -3.27 -7.43
C ALA A 51 11.20 -4.39 -8.14
N GLU A 52 10.85 -5.44 -7.40
CA GLU A 52 9.99 -6.53 -7.84
C GLU A 52 8.52 -6.25 -7.51
N CYS A 53 7.61 -6.81 -8.31
CA CYS A 53 6.18 -6.72 -8.06
C CYS A 53 5.82 -7.45 -6.76
N GLY A 54 5.04 -6.79 -5.92
CA GLY A 54 4.47 -7.36 -4.71
C GLY A 54 3.03 -6.94 -4.53
N SER A 55 2.28 -7.76 -3.80
CA SER A 55 0.88 -7.44 -3.51
C SER A 55 0.79 -6.25 -2.55
N VAL A 56 -0.24 -5.43 -2.76
CA VAL A 56 -0.59 -4.29 -1.91
C VAL A 56 -2.09 -4.20 -1.73
N ARG A 57 -2.50 -3.70 -0.56
CA ARG A 57 -3.88 -3.31 -0.29
C ARG A 57 -4.10 -1.85 -0.64
N LEU A 58 -5.22 -1.54 -1.28
CA LEU A 58 -5.59 -0.20 -1.72
C LEU A 58 -6.85 0.29 -1.00
N THR A 59 -6.78 1.46 -0.38
CA THR A 59 -7.97 2.25 0.00
C THR A 59 -7.92 3.62 -0.66
N SER A 60 -8.83 4.52 -0.31
CA SER A 60 -8.79 5.88 -0.84
C SER A 60 -9.17 6.96 0.19
N TYR A 61 -8.64 8.16 -0.02
CA TYR A 61 -8.88 9.35 0.78
C TYR A 61 -8.99 10.61 -0.10
N THR A 62 -9.60 11.67 0.46
CA THR A 62 -9.64 12.98 -0.18
C THR A 62 -8.34 13.73 0.10
N ALA A 63 -7.46 13.81 -0.89
CA ALA A 63 -6.20 14.52 -0.79
C ALA A 63 -6.37 16.04 -0.92
N SER A 64 -5.67 16.80 -0.07
CA SER A 64 -5.52 18.25 -0.19
C SER A 64 -4.44 18.60 -1.23
N ALA A 65 -4.18 19.89 -1.45
CA ALA A 65 -3.04 20.33 -2.26
C ALA A 65 -1.69 20.02 -1.58
N SER A 66 -1.63 20.13 -0.25
CA SER A 66 -0.43 19.90 0.56
C SER A 66 -0.66 18.77 1.55
N GLY A 67 0.06 17.66 1.35
CA GLY A 67 0.08 16.52 2.26
C GLY A 67 1.22 16.61 3.26
N TRP A 68 1.45 15.52 3.99
CA TRP A 68 2.54 15.38 4.94
C TRP A 68 3.94 15.52 4.30
N CYS A 69 4.08 15.31 2.99
CA CYS A 69 5.32 15.58 2.25
C CYS A 69 5.61 17.08 2.03
N GLU A 70 4.70 17.96 2.45
CA GLU A 70 4.83 19.42 2.44
C GLU A 70 5.21 20.05 1.10
N TYR A 71 4.95 19.35 -0.01
CA TYR A 71 4.93 19.96 -1.31
C TYR A 71 3.51 20.09 -1.84
N ASP A 72 3.30 21.11 -2.67
CA ASP A 72 2.02 21.30 -3.35
C ASP A 72 1.96 20.37 -4.57
N ARG A 73 1.00 19.44 -4.60
CA ARG A 73 0.85 18.48 -5.72
C ARG A 73 0.44 19.14 -7.04
N THR A 74 0.04 20.41 -7.00
CA THR A 74 -0.37 21.20 -8.18
C THR A 74 0.77 22.00 -8.82
N LEU A 75 1.99 21.92 -8.28
CA LEU A 75 3.14 22.60 -8.85
C LEU A 75 3.36 22.23 -10.32
N SER A 76 3.50 23.24 -11.18
CA SER A 76 3.64 23.07 -12.63
C SER A 76 4.90 22.32 -13.07
N ILE A 77 5.90 22.24 -12.19
CA ILE A 77 7.15 21.48 -12.41
C ILE A 77 6.97 19.97 -12.19
N LEU A 78 5.90 19.53 -11.52
CA LEU A 78 5.66 18.11 -11.26
C LEU A 78 5.14 17.44 -12.53
N PRO A 79 5.21 16.10 -12.64
CA PRO A 79 4.58 15.39 -13.74
C PRO A 79 3.09 15.74 -13.87
N ALA A 80 2.59 15.84 -15.11
CA ALA A 80 1.19 16.19 -15.38
C ALA A 80 0.20 15.26 -14.67
N SER A 81 0.54 13.98 -14.52
CA SER A 81 -0.26 13.00 -13.76
C SER A 81 -0.41 13.38 -12.29
N VAL A 82 0.65 13.88 -11.65
CA VAL A 82 0.64 14.31 -10.25
C VAL A 82 -0.19 15.58 -10.09
N GLN A 83 -0.07 16.53 -11.04
CA GLN A 83 -0.91 17.74 -11.08
C GLN A 83 -2.40 17.40 -11.24
N GLN A 84 -2.71 16.28 -11.92
CA GLN A 84 -4.07 15.73 -12.06
C GLN A 84 -4.52 14.91 -10.85
N GLY A 85 -3.68 14.83 -9.80
CA GLY A 85 -4.01 14.18 -8.55
C GLY A 85 -3.60 12.72 -8.46
N LEU A 86 -2.80 12.17 -9.38
CA LEU A 86 -2.26 10.80 -9.26
C LEU A 86 -1.21 10.71 -8.15
N THR A 87 -1.68 10.76 -6.92
CA THR A 87 -0.91 10.69 -5.68
C THR A 87 -1.44 9.61 -4.73
N LEU A 88 -0.64 9.26 -3.72
CA LEU A 88 -1.03 8.35 -2.65
C LEU A 88 -0.41 8.75 -1.31
N ALA A 89 -0.97 8.21 -0.24
CA ALA A 89 -0.41 8.17 1.09
C ALA A 89 0.18 6.78 1.40
N ILE A 90 1.36 6.75 2.01
CA ILE A 90 2.06 5.52 2.38
C ILE A 90 2.18 5.41 3.90
N ALA A 91 2.10 4.20 4.45
CA ALA A 91 2.23 3.96 5.89
C ALA A 91 3.70 3.84 6.34
N GLU A 92 4.49 4.91 6.24
CA GLU A 92 5.83 4.97 6.86
C GLU A 92 5.76 5.32 8.37
N PRO A 93 6.70 4.86 9.21
CA PRO A 93 7.69 3.81 9.00
C PRO A 93 7.12 2.40 9.18
N TYR A 94 5.80 2.25 9.35
CA TYR A 94 5.18 0.95 9.68
C TYR A 94 5.49 -0.13 8.63
N ASN A 95 5.43 0.24 7.35
CA ASN A 95 5.83 -0.62 6.23
C ASN A 95 7.33 -0.54 5.90
N GLY A 96 8.14 0.09 6.76
CA GLY A 96 9.49 0.56 6.46
C GLY A 96 9.48 1.80 5.57
N ALA A 97 10.64 2.45 5.45
CA ALA A 97 10.87 3.36 4.33
C ALA A 97 11.10 2.55 3.06
N SER A 98 10.73 3.09 1.90
CA SER A 98 10.80 2.34 0.64
C SER A 98 12.21 1.85 0.29
N TYR A 99 13.27 2.54 0.74
CA TYR A 99 14.67 2.09 0.60
C TYR A 99 15.36 1.87 1.95
N GLY A 100 14.59 1.77 3.04
CA GLY A 100 15.11 1.57 4.40
C GLY A 100 15.76 2.81 5.02
N GLY A 101 15.54 4.00 4.46
CA GLY A 101 15.97 5.27 5.04
C GLY A 101 15.09 5.78 6.17
N ALA A 102 15.29 7.04 6.52
CA ALA A 102 14.53 7.71 7.57
C ALA A 102 13.09 8.02 7.13
N VAL A 103 12.17 8.14 8.10
CA VAL A 103 10.78 8.57 7.88
C VAL A 103 10.73 9.82 6.99
N GLY A 104 9.98 9.74 5.89
CA GLY A 104 9.88 10.78 4.87
C GLY A 104 10.77 10.55 3.65
N GLU A 105 11.53 9.46 3.60
CA GLU A 105 12.29 9.05 2.41
C GLU A 105 11.38 8.81 1.21
N ALA A 106 10.19 8.22 1.40
CA ALA A 106 9.28 7.97 0.29
C ALA A 106 8.66 9.23 -0.30
N CYS A 107 8.77 10.41 0.32
CA CYS A 107 8.17 11.63 -0.24
C CYS A 107 8.71 11.94 -1.64
N GLY A 108 7.80 12.08 -2.62
CA GLY A 108 8.14 12.27 -4.03
C GLY A 108 8.58 11.00 -4.76
N GLU A 109 8.54 9.82 -4.14
CA GLU A 109 8.73 8.54 -4.82
C GLU A 109 7.56 8.19 -5.73
N CYS A 110 7.82 7.42 -6.79
CA CYS A 110 6.78 6.90 -7.66
C CYS A 110 6.68 5.37 -7.62
N TRP A 111 5.44 4.90 -7.68
CA TRP A 111 5.07 3.49 -7.70
C TRP A 111 4.26 3.19 -8.96
N GLU A 112 4.61 2.12 -9.66
CA GLU A 112 3.74 1.52 -10.66
C GLU A 112 2.76 0.61 -9.90
N ILE A 113 1.48 0.92 -9.98
CA ILE A 113 0.40 0.15 -9.35
C ILE A 113 -0.47 -0.42 -10.47
N SER A 114 -0.66 -1.73 -10.43
CA SER A 114 -1.47 -2.50 -11.37
C SER A 114 -2.66 -3.10 -10.65
N THR A 115 -3.86 -2.77 -11.09
CA THR A 115 -5.12 -3.41 -10.68
C THR A 115 -5.63 -4.31 -11.80
N ILE A 116 -6.81 -4.92 -11.58
CA ILE A 116 -7.52 -5.70 -12.62
C ILE A 116 -7.80 -4.87 -13.87
N SER A 117 -8.05 -3.57 -13.69
CA SER A 117 -8.57 -2.71 -14.73
C SER A 117 -7.48 -1.89 -15.42
N ASP A 118 -6.45 -1.48 -14.67
CA ASP A 118 -5.46 -0.55 -15.21
C ASP A 118 -4.12 -0.58 -14.48
N THR A 119 -3.12 0.07 -15.07
CA THR A 119 -1.81 0.31 -14.47
C THR A 119 -1.45 1.79 -14.54
N ARG A 120 -1.01 2.37 -13.42
CA ARG A 120 -0.63 3.79 -13.31
C ARG A 120 0.64 3.96 -12.49
N THR A 121 1.41 4.98 -12.85
CA THR A 121 2.46 5.51 -11.99
C THR A 121 1.87 6.58 -11.07
N VAL A 122 1.97 6.37 -9.76
CA VAL A 122 1.39 7.22 -8.71
C VAL A 122 2.51 7.72 -7.80
N MET A 123 2.48 8.99 -7.41
CA MET A 123 3.51 9.61 -6.58
C MET A 123 3.12 9.68 -5.10
N VAL A 124 4.05 9.36 -4.20
CA VAL A 124 3.86 9.50 -2.75
C VAL A 124 3.86 10.98 -2.38
N HIS A 125 2.73 11.45 -1.84
CA HIS A 125 2.48 12.85 -1.47
C HIS A 125 2.16 13.02 0.02
N ASP A 126 1.71 11.95 0.66
CA ASP A 126 1.16 12.02 2.00
C ASP A 126 1.53 10.80 2.86
N LEU A 127 1.19 10.87 4.13
CA LEU A 127 1.40 9.81 5.10
C LEU A 127 0.06 9.18 5.46
N CYS A 128 0.00 7.85 5.42
CA CYS A 128 -1.11 7.06 5.97
C CYS A 128 -0.83 6.83 7.46
N PRO A 129 -1.42 7.61 8.39
CA PRO A 129 -1.06 7.55 9.79
C PRO A 129 -1.50 6.22 10.39
N ILE A 130 -0.63 5.53 11.14
CA ILE A 130 -0.96 4.22 11.74
C ILE A 130 -1.70 4.32 13.08
N GLN A 131 -1.56 5.43 13.80
CA GLN A 131 -2.12 5.57 15.14
C GLN A 131 -3.65 5.69 15.05
N GLY A 132 -4.36 4.65 15.50
CA GLY A 132 -5.82 4.59 15.42
C GLY A 132 -6.36 4.25 14.03
N ASN A 133 -5.49 3.92 13.06
CA ASN A 133 -5.89 3.52 11.71
C ASN A 133 -5.46 2.07 11.42
N PRO A 134 -6.32 1.08 11.67
CA PRO A 134 -5.99 -0.33 11.46
C PRO A 134 -5.80 -0.70 9.98
N LEU A 135 -6.21 0.16 9.03
CA LEU A 135 -6.00 -0.06 7.61
C LEU A 135 -4.55 0.24 7.20
N CYS A 136 -3.96 1.34 7.70
CA CYS A 136 -2.55 1.65 7.49
C CYS A 136 -1.62 0.74 8.32
N ALA A 137 -2.08 0.28 9.48
CA ALA A 137 -1.31 -0.53 10.44
C ALA A 137 -1.61 -2.04 10.34
N GLY A 138 -2.03 -2.52 9.16
CA GLY A 138 -2.43 -3.90 8.96
C GLY A 138 -1.27 -4.85 8.68
N ALA A 139 -1.54 -6.17 8.66
CA ALA A 139 -0.52 -7.19 8.40
C ALA A 139 0.06 -7.18 6.96
N HIS A 140 -0.45 -6.30 6.10
CA HIS A 140 -0.03 -6.21 4.71
C HIS A 140 0.21 -4.77 4.26
N PHE A 141 1.13 -4.62 3.30
CA PHE A 141 1.54 -3.35 2.75
C PHE A 141 0.35 -2.62 2.14
N HIS A 142 0.20 -1.33 2.46
CA HIS A 142 -1.01 -0.56 2.20
C HIS A 142 -0.69 0.78 1.56
N PHE A 143 -1.46 1.11 0.51
CA PHE A 143 -1.53 2.44 -0.07
C PHE A 143 -2.92 3.01 0.12
N ASP A 144 -2.99 4.25 0.60
CA ASP A 144 -4.21 5.04 0.59
C ASP A 144 -4.18 5.99 -0.60
N LEU A 145 -4.94 5.67 -1.64
CA LEU A 145 -4.91 6.41 -2.90
C LEU A 145 -5.65 7.74 -2.75
N SER A 146 -5.18 8.80 -3.41
CA SER A 146 -6.07 9.94 -3.64
C SER A 146 -7.32 9.47 -4.42
N GLN A 147 -8.44 10.19 -4.30
CA GLN A 147 -9.64 9.86 -5.07
C GLN A 147 -9.38 9.82 -6.58
N GLU A 148 -8.52 10.69 -7.09
CA GLU A 148 -8.17 10.72 -8.52
C GLU A 148 -7.38 9.47 -8.92
N SER A 149 -6.44 9.01 -8.07
CA SER A 149 -5.72 7.76 -8.26
C SER A 149 -6.64 6.55 -8.18
N ALA A 150 -7.53 6.51 -7.18
CA ALA A 150 -8.50 5.45 -6.99
C ALA A 150 -9.43 5.31 -8.20
N GLN A 151 -9.94 6.43 -8.71
CA GLN A 151 -10.75 6.47 -9.92
C GLN A 151 -9.96 6.00 -11.15
N ALA A 152 -8.74 6.49 -11.34
CA ALA A 152 -7.90 6.14 -12.50
C ALA A 152 -7.46 4.66 -12.51
N LEU A 153 -7.36 4.03 -11.35
CA LEU A 153 -7.01 2.62 -11.19
C LEU A 153 -8.24 1.72 -11.03
N HIS A 154 -9.45 2.28 -10.96
CA HIS A 154 -10.67 1.56 -10.55
C HIS A 154 -10.44 0.73 -9.27
N GLY A 155 -9.78 1.34 -8.29
CA GLY A 155 -9.43 0.71 -7.02
C GLY A 155 -9.72 1.62 -5.83
N GLY A 156 -9.13 1.30 -4.67
CA GLY A 156 -9.26 2.09 -3.45
C GLY A 156 -10.51 1.79 -2.61
N GLY A 157 -11.24 0.73 -2.94
CA GLY A 157 -12.41 0.21 -2.23
C GLY A 157 -12.10 -0.87 -1.20
N LEU A 158 -10.86 -0.94 -0.68
CA LEU A 158 -10.28 -2.09 0.03
C LEU A 158 -9.98 -3.25 -0.94
N ASP A 159 -9.15 -2.92 -1.92
CA ASP A 159 -8.83 -3.75 -3.08
C ASP A 159 -7.40 -4.31 -2.98
N GLU A 160 -7.10 -5.37 -3.71
CA GLU A 160 -5.76 -5.90 -3.91
C GLU A 160 -5.20 -5.42 -5.26
N ALA A 161 -3.90 -5.17 -5.30
CA ALA A 161 -3.17 -4.80 -6.50
C ALA A 161 -1.76 -5.39 -6.46
N GLN A 162 -1.05 -5.31 -7.58
CA GLN A 162 0.40 -5.45 -7.61
C GLN A 162 1.04 -4.07 -7.69
N ALA A 163 2.16 -3.87 -7.00
CA ALA A 163 2.94 -2.65 -7.12
C ALA A 163 4.43 -2.92 -7.15
N ARG A 164 5.18 -1.99 -7.75
CA ARG A 164 6.65 -1.92 -7.65
C ARG A 164 7.11 -0.47 -7.71
N ARG A 165 8.30 -0.20 -7.17
CA ARG A 165 8.96 1.09 -7.27
C ARG A 165 9.41 1.33 -8.71
N VAL A 166 9.23 2.55 -9.20
CA VAL A 166 9.68 2.97 -10.54
C VAL A 166 10.26 4.38 -10.48
N PRO A 167 11.18 4.74 -11.39
CA PRO A 167 11.61 6.13 -11.50
C PRO A 167 10.42 7.03 -11.82
N CYS A 168 10.34 8.19 -11.18
CA CYS A 168 9.30 9.15 -11.49
C CYS A 168 9.43 9.69 -12.93
N PRO A 169 8.33 9.87 -13.68
CA PRO A 169 8.33 10.37 -15.05
C PRO A 169 8.51 11.90 -15.10
N VAL A 170 9.50 12.40 -14.37
CA VAL A 170 9.82 13.82 -14.27
C VAL A 170 10.53 14.33 -15.51
N THR A 171 10.29 15.60 -15.83
CA THR A 171 11.03 16.36 -16.83
C THR A 171 11.73 17.53 -16.15
N GLY A 172 12.95 17.86 -16.58
CA GLY A 172 13.75 18.91 -15.96
C GLY A 172 14.44 18.50 -14.66
N ASN A 173 14.85 19.51 -13.89
CA ASN A 173 15.72 19.37 -12.72
C ASN A 173 14.92 19.18 -11.43
N ILE A 174 15.64 18.79 -10.37
CA ILE A 174 15.14 18.87 -8.99
C ILE A 174 14.94 20.33 -8.62
N HIS A 175 13.86 20.60 -7.90
CA HIS A 175 13.60 21.92 -7.34
C HIS A 175 13.48 21.88 -5.82
N ALA A 176 13.74 23.01 -5.17
CA ALA A 176 13.44 23.24 -3.77
C ALA A 176 12.21 24.16 -3.65
N GLN A 177 11.10 23.64 -3.12
CA GLN A 177 9.97 24.46 -2.69
C GLN A 177 10.30 25.06 -1.32
N ILE A 178 10.29 26.40 -1.21
CA ILE A 178 10.66 27.11 0.01
C ILE A 178 9.46 27.22 0.94
N ASN A 179 9.32 26.29 1.87
CA ASN A 179 8.19 26.22 2.79
C ASN A 179 8.27 27.26 3.89
N ASP A 180 9.48 27.53 4.39
CA ASP A 180 9.71 28.55 5.40
C ASP A 180 11.17 29.00 5.45
N ARG A 181 11.43 30.17 6.05
CA ARG A 181 12.78 30.71 6.24
C ARG A 181 12.77 31.92 7.18
N ASN A 182 13.94 32.30 7.70
CA ASN A 182 14.13 33.55 8.43
C ASN A 182 15.41 34.29 8.02
N GLU A 183 15.58 35.52 8.48
CA GLU A 183 16.75 36.37 8.17
C GLU A 183 18.06 35.88 8.81
N TRP A 184 17.99 34.95 9.76
CA TRP A 184 19.13 34.38 10.49
C TRP A 184 19.63 33.06 9.90
N GLY A 185 19.04 32.58 8.80
CA GLY A 185 19.54 31.44 8.03
C GLY A 185 18.83 30.11 8.27
N TYR A 186 17.73 30.10 9.02
CA TYR A 186 16.81 28.95 8.97
C TYR A 186 16.17 28.84 7.58
N LEU A 187 16.07 27.61 7.09
CA LEU A 187 15.44 27.30 5.81
C LEU A 187 14.70 25.97 5.92
N ARG A 188 13.41 25.94 5.56
CA ARG A 188 12.61 24.72 5.41
C ARG A 188 12.22 24.54 3.95
N VAL A 189 12.50 23.36 3.39
CA VAL A 189 12.26 23.05 1.98
C VAL A 189 11.69 21.67 1.78
N ALA A 190 10.85 21.52 0.75
CA ALA A 190 10.57 20.23 0.15
C ALA A 190 11.34 20.13 -1.18
N PHE A 191 12.13 19.08 -1.35
CA PHE A 191 12.76 18.78 -2.63
C PHE A 191 11.77 18.04 -3.51
N VAL A 192 11.54 18.55 -4.71
CA VAL A 192 10.49 18.07 -5.61
C VAL A 192 11.04 17.83 -7.00
N ASN A 193 10.29 17.10 -7.83
CA ASN A 193 10.66 16.77 -9.21
C ASN A 193 11.97 15.97 -9.32
N HIS A 194 12.32 15.19 -8.29
CA HIS A 194 13.41 14.23 -8.36
C HIS A 194 12.95 12.90 -8.98
N ARG A 195 13.79 12.30 -9.81
CA ARG A 195 13.47 11.02 -10.48
C ARG A 195 13.48 9.84 -9.51
N ILE A 196 14.41 9.86 -8.56
CA ILE A 196 14.66 8.81 -7.55
C ILE A 196 14.53 9.46 -6.18
N PRO A 197 14.00 8.76 -5.15
CA PRO A 197 13.91 9.29 -3.79
C PRO A 197 15.26 9.78 -3.27
N ILE A 198 15.22 10.84 -2.46
CA ILE A 198 16.41 11.46 -1.90
C ILE A 198 16.65 10.86 -0.52
N GLN A 199 17.85 10.30 -0.28
CA GLN A 199 18.24 9.73 1.00
C GLN A 199 18.82 10.77 1.94
N THR A 200 19.78 11.56 1.46
CA THR A 200 20.45 12.63 2.21
C THR A 200 20.60 13.88 1.36
N VAL A 201 20.62 15.03 2.04
CA VAL A 201 20.94 16.31 1.43
C VAL A 201 21.93 17.04 2.32
N GLU A 202 22.93 17.62 1.69
CA GLU A 202 23.90 18.50 2.32
C GLU A 202 23.87 19.86 1.62
N TYR A 203 24.33 20.89 2.31
CA TYR A 203 24.49 22.23 1.76
C TYR A 203 25.87 22.77 2.10
N ARG A 204 26.35 23.70 1.28
CA ARG A 204 27.51 24.53 1.60
C ARG A 204 27.28 25.95 1.15
N SER A 205 27.94 26.90 1.80
CA SER A 205 27.98 28.28 1.29
C SER A 205 28.57 28.30 -0.12
N ALA A 206 28.01 29.16 -1.00
CA ALA A 206 28.48 29.31 -2.38
C ALA A 206 29.98 29.64 -2.47
N SER A 207 30.51 30.36 -1.48
CA SER A 207 31.95 30.69 -1.37
C SER A 207 32.75 29.73 -0.49
N GLY A 208 32.09 28.75 0.15
CA GLY A 208 32.71 27.82 1.09
C GLY A 208 32.95 26.44 0.48
N THR A 209 33.70 25.60 1.21
CA THR A 209 34.01 24.21 0.83
C THR A 209 33.46 23.17 1.81
N GLU A 210 33.02 23.60 3.00
CA GLU A 210 32.48 22.73 4.03
C GLU A 210 31.03 22.35 3.74
N TRP A 211 30.75 21.04 3.69
CA TRP A 211 29.40 20.51 3.56
C TRP A 211 28.78 20.26 4.93
N ARG A 212 27.54 20.72 5.10
CA ARG A 212 26.73 20.54 6.30
C ARG A 212 25.44 19.82 5.96
N SER A 213 24.93 18.98 6.86
CA SER A 213 23.69 18.25 6.61
C SER A 213 22.50 19.22 6.57
N VAL A 214 21.62 19.03 5.58
CA VAL A 214 20.21 19.43 5.70
C VAL A 214 19.51 18.30 6.44
N GLN A 215 18.82 18.60 7.53
CA GLN A 215 18.19 17.57 8.35
C GLN A 215 16.78 17.27 7.82
N ARG A 216 16.42 15.98 7.76
CA ARG A 216 15.06 15.58 7.44
C ARG A 216 14.15 15.85 8.65
N SER A 217 12.96 16.38 8.39
CA SER A 217 11.97 16.72 9.42
C SER A 217 10.56 16.38 8.91
N GLY A 218 10.17 15.11 9.10
CA GLY A 218 8.97 14.56 8.47
C GLY A 218 9.16 14.45 6.96
N GLY A 219 8.15 14.85 6.18
CA GLY A 219 8.21 14.82 4.73
C GLY A 219 9.00 15.96 4.07
N ALA A 220 9.53 16.90 4.86
CA ALA A 220 10.35 18.01 4.40
C ALA A 220 11.77 17.97 4.99
N TRP A 221 12.54 19.00 4.66
CA TRP A 221 13.94 19.18 5.05
C TRP A 221 14.13 20.55 5.67
N HIS A 222 15.08 20.66 6.59
CA HIS A 222 15.45 21.97 7.13
C HIS A 222 16.95 22.14 7.36
N VAL A 223 17.39 23.37 7.23
CA VAL A 223 18.68 23.86 7.68
C VAL A 223 18.43 24.60 8.98
N VAL A 224 19.12 24.16 10.03
CA VAL A 224 19.07 24.85 11.32
C VAL A 224 19.78 26.19 11.17
N GLU A 225 19.24 27.20 11.85
CA GLU A 225 19.77 28.56 11.86
C GLU A 225 21.27 28.58 12.19
N ASP A 226 22.09 29.12 11.28
CA ASP A 226 23.54 29.21 11.43
C ASP A 226 24.08 30.66 11.33
N ASN A 227 23.22 31.67 11.09
CA ASN A 227 23.61 33.06 10.82
C ASN A 227 24.59 33.24 9.64
N GLU A 228 24.66 32.22 8.77
CA GLU A 228 25.64 32.09 7.70
C GLU A 228 24.96 31.85 6.35
N THR A 229 24.72 30.62 5.93
CA THR A 229 24.61 30.32 4.48
C THR A 229 23.38 30.93 3.83
N PHE A 230 22.23 30.78 4.47
CA PHE A 230 20.94 31.25 3.95
C PHE A 230 20.43 32.52 4.66
N ALA A 231 21.25 33.16 5.48
CA ALA A 231 20.89 34.37 6.20
C ALA A 231 20.87 35.61 5.28
N LYS A 232 20.19 36.67 5.70
CA LYS A 232 20.06 37.90 4.92
C LYS A 232 21.43 38.54 4.64
N GLY A 233 21.66 38.91 3.38
CA GLY A 233 22.92 39.57 2.95
C GLY A 233 24.11 38.61 2.80
N ARG A 234 23.88 37.30 2.83
CA ARG A 234 24.91 36.28 2.68
C ARG A 234 24.92 35.69 1.27
N PRO A 235 26.00 35.01 0.84
CA PRO A 235 26.14 34.52 -0.54
C PRO A 235 25.11 33.49 -0.99
N GLY A 236 24.34 32.89 -0.08
CA GLY A 236 23.51 31.73 -0.37
C GLY A 236 24.33 30.44 -0.38
N GLY A 237 23.66 29.34 -0.74
CA GLY A 237 24.23 28.01 -0.73
C GLY A 237 23.85 27.17 -1.95
N VAL A 238 24.64 26.13 -2.17
CA VAL A 238 24.36 25.04 -3.11
C VAL A 238 24.10 23.76 -2.35
N PHE A 239 23.42 22.81 -2.98
CA PHE A 239 23.08 21.53 -2.38
C PHE A 239 23.90 20.39 -3.00
N ARG A 240 24.12 19.34 -2.19
CA ARG A 240 24.55 18.03 -2.64
C ARG A 240 23.47 17.05 -2.25
N VAL A 241 22.97 16.31 -3.24
CA VAL A 241 21.83 15.41 -3.09
C VAL A 241 22.31 13.98 -3.32
N THR A 242 22.02 13.10 -2.37
CA THR A 242 22.28 11.66 -2.50
C THR A 242 20.96 10.93 -2.67
N SER A 243 20.81 10.15 -3.75
CA SER A 243 19.63 9.33 -3.98
C SER A 243 19.62 8.10 -3.08
N ALA A 244 18.44 7.51 -2.88
CA ALA A 244 18.26 6.23 -2.21
C ALA A 244 18.91 5.04 -2.95
N GLN A 245 19.38 5.26 -4.18
CA GLN A 245 20.15 4.29 -4.95
C GLN A 245 21.67 4.54 -4.88
N GLY A 246 22.11 5.60 -4.19
CA GLY A 246 23.52 5.91 -3.93
C GLY A 246 24.18 6.88 -4.91
N GLU A 247 23.44 7.42 -5.88
CA GLU A 247 23.96 8.47 -6.77
C GLU A 247 24.08 9.79 -6.01
N VAL A 248 25.20 10.50 -6.19
CA VAL A 248 25.45 11.80 -5.57
C VAL A 248 25.61 12.85 -6.67
N ILE A 249 24.85 13.95 -6.57
CA ILE A 249 24.98 15.10 -7.46
C ILE A 249 25.19 16.38 -6.65
N GLU A 250 26.07 17.26 -7.13
CA GLU A 250 26.17 18.64 -6.65
C GLU A 250 25.38 19.55 -7.58
N THR A 251 24.49 20.35 -7.00
CA THR A 251 23.57 21.21 -7.75
C THR A 251 24.26 22.54 -8.08
N PRO A 252 24.28 23.00 -9.35
CA PRO A 252 25.06 24.17 -9.73
C PRO A 252 24.44 25.51 -9.31
N ASN A 253 23.14 25.57 -9.05
CA ASN A 253 22.44 26.82 -8.79
C ASN A 253 22.48 27.23 -7.32
N VAL A 254 22.77 28.51 -7.08
CA VAL A 254 22.89 29.07 -5.72
C VAL A 254 21.53 29.59 -5.24
N LEU A 255 21.00 28.98 -4.18
CA LEU A 255 19.82 29.46 -3.47
C LEU A 255 20.23 30.58 -2.51
N THR A 256 19.68 31.78 -2.70
CA THR A 256 19.94 32.95 -1.85
C THR A 256 18.75 33.30 -0.97
N TYR A 257 19.00 34.14 0.05
CA TYR A 257 17.94 34.73 0.88
C TYR A 257 16.95 35.60 0.09
N GLU A 258 17.19 35.95 -1.17
CA GLU A 258 16.22 36.75 -1.93
C GLU A 258 15.06 35.89 -2.48
N ILE A 259 15.19 34.55 -2.50
CA ILE A 259 14.18 33.63 -3.05
C ILE A 259 13.03 33.38 -2.07
N ALA A 260 11.96 34.18 -2.18
CA ALA A 260 10.87 34.25 -1.22
C ALA A 260 10.26 32.89 -0.81
N LYS A 261 9.73 32.84 0.42
CA LYS A 261 8.85 31.76 0.88
C LYS A 261 7.68 31.56 -0.09
N GLY A 262 7.32 30.31 -0.35
CA GLY A 262 6.34 29.89 -1.33
C GLY A 262 6.87 29.78 -2.76
N SER A 263 8.12 30.17 -3.01
CA SER A 263 8.75 30.00 -4.33
C SER A 263 9.25 28.58 -4.54
N VAL A 264 9.45 28.22 -5.81
CA VAL A 264 10.07 26.97 -6.22
C VAL A 264 11.35 27.30 -6.98
N PHE A 265 12.49 26.82 -6.47
CA PHE A 265 13.83 27.16 -6.97
C PHE A 265 14.46 25.97 -7.70
N ASP A 266 14.87 26.16 -8.95
CA ASP A 266 15.56 25.15 -9.75
C ASP A 266 17.00 24.93 -9.25
N LEU A 267 17.33 23.70 -8.85
CA LEU A 267 18.67 23.35 -8.39
C LEU A 267 19.67 23.14 -9.53
N GLY A 268 19.22 22.86 -10.75
CA GLY A 268 20.09 22.71 -11.93
C GLY A 268 20.63 21.30 -12.16
N GLY A 269 20.15 20.30 -11.42
CA GLY A 269 20.58 18.89 -11.54
C GLY A 269 19.43 17.90 -11.41
N GLN A 270 19.63 16.68 -11.88
CA GLN A 270 18.65 15.59 -11.80
C GLN A 270 19.33 14.26 -11.51
N LEU A 271 18.66 13.41 -10.74
CA LEU A 271 19.09 12.05 -10.44
C LEU A 271 18.71 11.10 -11.59
N THR A 272 19.50 10.06 -11.77
CA THR A 272 19.32 9.01 -12.76
C THR A 272 19.00 7.68 -12.09
N ASP A 273 18.25 6.83 -12.79
CA ASP A 273 17.89 5.51 -12.28
C ASP A 273 19.08 4.55 -12.40
N GLN A 274 19.70 4.25 -11.26
CA GLN A 274 20.86 3.35 -11.13
C GLN A 274 20.43 1.88 -11.01
N LYS A 275 19.18 1.62 -10.61
CA LYS A 275 18.66 0.29 -10.31
C LYS A 275 17.28 0.12 -10.96
N PRO A 276 17.21 0.11 -12.30
CA PRO A 276 15.95 0.00 -13.01
C PRO A 276 15.22 -1.29 -12.62
N ALA A 277 13.90 -1.19 -12.51
CA ALA A 277 13.07 -2.35 -12.23
C ALA A 277 13.30 -3.45 -13.28
N ALA A 278 13.55 -4.67 -12.82
CA ALA A 278 13.71 -5.82 -13.68
C ALA A 278 12.34 -6.39 -14.08
N GLY A 279 12.27 -7.00 -15.27
CA GLY A 279 11.07 -7.72 -15.74
C GLY A 279 10.01 -6.86 -16.43
N SER A 280 8.90 -7.51 -16.79
CA SER A 280 7.73 -6.85 -17.38
C SER A 280 7.03 -5.94 -16.36
N ALA A 281 6.12 -5.09 -16.84
CA ALA A 281 5.20 -4.35 -15.98
C ALA A 281 4.48 -5.30 -15.01
N CYS A 282 4.14 -4.80 -13.83
CA CYS A 282 3.31 -5.57 -12.92
C CYS A 282 1.96 -5.86 -13.59
N VAL A 283 1.53 -7.11 -13.48
CA VAL A 283 0.19 -7.54 -13.90
C VAL A 283 -0.49 -8.12 -12.68
N PHE A 284 -1.53 -7.44 -12.21
CA PHE A 284 -2.38 -8.01 -11.18
C PHE A 284 -3.33 -9.05 -11.79
N VAL A 285 -3.34 -10.24 -11.19
CA VAL A 285 -4.33 -11.27 -11.45
C VAL A 285 -4.93 -11.62 -10.09
N PRO A 286 -6.26 -11.63 -9.93
CA PRO A 286 -6.89 -12.06 -8.70
C PRO A 286 -6.42 -13.46 -8.26
N PRO A 287 -6.51 -13.78 -6.96
CA PRO A 287 -6.15 -15.11 -6.47
C PRO A 287 -7.00 -16.19 -7.15
N ALA A 288 -6.34 -17.03 -7.95
CA ALA A 288 -6.96 -18.14 -8.66
C ALA A 288 -7.50 -19.20 -7.69
N THR A 289 -6.75 -19.47 -6.61
CA THR A 289 -7.25 -20.27 -5.49
C THR A 289 -8.28 -19.45 -4.72
N VAL A 290 -9.54 -19.89 -4.77
CA VAL A 290 -10.62 -19.32 -3.97
C VAL A 290 -10.54 -19.88 -2.56
N TYR A 291 -10.43 -21.21 -2.46
CA TYR A 291 -10.24 -21.94 -1.21
C TYR A 291 -9.43 -23.22 -1.47
N GLY A 292 -8.28 -23.36 -0.81
CA GLY A 292 -7.50 -24.60 -0.73
C GLY A 292 -7.44 -25.03 0.73
N ASP A 293 -6.30 -24.82 1.41
CA ASP A 293 -6.18 -24.96 2.87
C ASP A 293 -6.57 -23.66 3.62
N GLY A 294 -7.47 -22.87 3.03
CA GLY A 294 -7.81 -21.51 3.43
C GLY A 294 -8.15 -20.62 2.23
N TYR A 295 -8.75 -19.46 2.52
CA TYR A 295 -9.14 -18.50 1.50
C TYR A 295 -7.94 -17.85 0.81
N GLY A 296 -7.94 -17.83 -0.52
CA GLY A 296 -6.93 -17.11 -1.27
C GLY A 296 -7.12 -15.59 -1.25
N GLY A 297 -6.02 -14.87 -1.47
CA GLY A 297 -5.92 -13.42 -1.34
C GLY A 297 -5.12 -13.01 -0.13
N ILE A 298 -5.25 -11.74 0.22
CA ILE A 298 -4.49 -11.09 1.28
C ILE A 298 -5.37 -10.77 2.49
N ASP A 299 -4.75 -10.37 3.60
CA ASP A 299 -5.49 -9.96 4.78
C ASP A 299 -6.48 -8.83 4.46
N GLN A 300 -7.74 -9.03 4.86
CA GLN A 300 -8.91 -8.17 4.58
C GLN A 300 -9.35 -8.08 3.11
N VAL A 301 -8.54 -8.52 2.13
CA VAL A 301 -8.90 -8.61 0.71
C VAL A 301 -8.68 -10.05 0.23
N ARG A 302 -9.63 -10.91 0.57
CA ARG A 302 -9.61 -12.33 0.24
C ARG A 302 -11.00 -12.79 -0.15
N TRP A 303 -11.06 -13.96 -0.76
CA TRP A 303 -12.32 -14.68 -0.93
C TRP A 303 -12.99 -14.90 0.43
N GLN A 304 -14.32 -14.80 0.50
CA GLN A 304 -15.08 -14.99 1.72
C GLN A 304 -16.45 -15.61 1.44
N ILE A 305 -16.90 -16.51 2.30
CA ILE A 305 -18.25 -17.05 2.22
C ILE A 305 -19.30 -16.05 2.72
N ASN A 306 -20.39 -15.91 1.97
CA ASN A 306 -21.56 -15.12 2.30
C ASN A 306 -22.83 -15.99 2.16
N PRO A 307 -23.24 -16.70 3.23
CA PRO A 307 -24.40 -17.59 3.20
C PRO A 307 -25.73 -16.83 3.32
N TRP A 308 -26.80 -17.42 2.80
CA TRP A 308 -28.18 -16.94 2.99
C TRP A 308 -29.14 -18.09 3.34
N GLY A 309 -30.38 -17.73 3.70
CA GLY A 309 -31.37 -18.69 4.16
C GLY A 309 -30.95 -19.29 5.51
N SER A 310 -30.96 -20.63 5.61
CA SER A 310 -30.54 -21.32 6.83
C SER A 310 -29.06 -21.72 6.86
N ALA A 311 -28.33 -21.49 5.76
CA ALA A 311 -26.95 -21.93 5.62
C ALA A 311 -26.01 -21.18 6.58
N LYS A 312 -24.99 -21.88 7.09
CA LYS A 312 -23.94 -21.31 7.94
C LYS A 312 -22.57 -21.83 7.52
N GLY A 313 -21.69 -20.94 7.07
CA GLY A 313 -20.33 -21.28 6.68
C GLY A 313 -19.36 -21.24 7.86
N SER A 314 -18.42 -22.19 7.90
CA SER A 314 -17.28 -22.23 8.81
C SER A 314 -16.11 -22.97 8.17
N GLU A 315 -14.90 -22.83 8.69
CA GLU A 315 -13.77 -23.66 8.29
C GLU A 315 -13.65 -24.86 9.23
N THR A 316 -13.30 -26.03 8.68
CA THR A 316 -13.04 -27.25 9.45
C THR A 316 -11.80 -27.96 8.88
N THR A 317 -11.21 -28.86 9.68
CA THR A 317 -10.15 -29.78 9.23
C THR A 317 -10.65 -31.22 9.12
N GLU A 318 -11.90 -31.48 9.53
CA GLU A 318 -12.46 -32.82 9.57
C GLU A 318 -13.05 -33.24 8.23
N GLY A 319 -12.53 -34.33 7.66
CA GLY A 319 -13.09 -34.98 6.48
C GLY A 319 -12.84 -34.24 5.17
N CYS A 320 -11.91 -33.27 5.16
CA CYS A 320 -11.47 -32.50 4.00
C CYS A 320 -10.78 -33.36 2.94
N PHE A 321 -10.71 -32.86 1.71
CA PHE A 321 -10.25 -33.64 0.57
C PHE A 321 -8.77 -33.99 0.73
N GLY A 322 -8.43 -35.26 0.50
CA GLY A 322 -7.05 -35.75 0.66
C GLY A 322 -6.52 -35.79 2.10
N ASP A 323 -7.40 -35.65 3.12
CA ASP A 323 -7.07 -35.66 4.55
C ASP A 323 -5.96 -34.64 4.94
N LYS A 324 -5.95 -33.48 4.28
CA LYS A 324 -4.98 -32.40 4.52
C LYS A 324 -5.68 -31.06 4.72
N GLY A 325 -5.03 -30.19 5.48
CA GLY A 325 -5.40 -28.79 5.63
C GLY A 325 -6.80 -28.56 6.20
N SER A 326 -7.53 -27.65 5.57
CA SER A 326 -8.89 -27.24 5.96
C SER A 326 -9.80 -27.17 4.74
N CYS A 327 -11.11 -27.20 4.96
CA CYS A 327 -12.18 -27.09 3.97
C CYS A 327 -13.33 -26.26 4.55
N ILE A 328 -14.19 -25.74 3.68
CA ILE A 328 -15.38 -25.00 4.09
C ILE A 328 -16.46 -26.00 4.48
N ARG A 329 -16.96 -25.92 5.72
CA ARG A 329 -18.16 -26.61 6.17
C ARG A 329 -19.36 -25.67 6.12
N VAL A 330 -20.42 -26.10 5.44
CA VAL A 330 -21.71 -25.41 5.40
C VAL A 330 -22.74 -26.25 6.14
N ASP A 331 -23.09 -25.78 7.34
CA ASP A 331 -24.13 -26.38 8.17
C ASP A 331 -25.51 -25.87 7.79
N SER A 332 -26.54 -26.71 7.99
CA SER A 332 -27.95 -26.36 7.79
C SER A 332 -28.23 -25.77 6.41
N LEU A 333 -27.58 -26.27 5.35
CA LEU A 333 -27.86 -25.88 3.98
C LEU A 333 -29.24 -26.41 3.57
N GLY A 334 -30.29 -25.64 3.88
CA GLY A 334 -31.69 -26.00 3.67
C GLY A 334 -32.15 -25.82 2.22
N GLN A 335 -33.39 -26.22 1.95
CA GLN A 335 -34.01 -26.00 0.64
C GLN A 335 -34.06 -24.49 0.32
N TYR A 336 -33.64 -24.13 -0.88
CA TYR A 336 -33.50 -22.75 -1.38
C TYR A 336 -32.52 -21.86 -0.59
N SER A 337 -31.72 -22.48 0.28
CA SER A 337 -30.57 -21.82 0.91
C SER A 337 -29.31 -22.04 0.08
N GLY A 338 -28.28 -21.25 0.35
CA GLY A 338 -27.02 -21.35 -0.36
C GLY A 338 -26.00 -20.35 0.16
N PHE A 339 -24.94 -20.18 -0.61
CA PHE A 339 -23.88 -19.23 -0.30
C PHE A 339 -23.18 -18.74 -1.56
N HIS A 340 -22.63 -17.53 -1.46
CA HIS A 340 -21.59 -17.07 -2.37
C HIS A 340 -20.24 -17.34 -1.72
N ILE A 341 -19.22 -17.68 -2.50
CA ILE A 341 -17.83 -17.40 -2.14
C ILE A 341 -17.42 -16.20 -2.98
N TYR A 342 -17.28 -15.05 -2.34
CA TYR A 342 -17.19 -13.73 -2.97
C TYR A 342 -15.79 -13.14 -2.80
N TYR A 343 -15.29 -12.53 -3.87
CA TYR A 343 -14.12 -11.67 -3.89
C TYR A 343 -14.58 -10.25 -4.14
N ARG A 344 -14.02 -9.28 -3.41
CA ARG A 344 -14.50 -7.89 -3.49
C ARG A 344 -14.36 -7.28 -4.88
N GLN A 345 -13.26 -7.59 -5.56
CA GLN A 345 -12.98 -6.99 -6.86
C GLN A 345 -13.52 -7.88 -7.97
N ALA A 346 -14.43 -7.34 -8.77
CA ALA A 346 -14.86 -8.04 -9.98
C ALA A 346 -13.75 -8.08 -11.02
N PHE A 347 -13.64 -9.23 -11.69
CA PHE A 347 -12.67 -9.46 -12.75
C PHE A 347 -13.34 -9.92 -14.03
N PRO A 348 -12.76 -9.61 -15.20
CA PRO A 348 -13.28 -10.06 -16.49
C PRO A 348 -13.46 -11.58 -16.53
N THR A 349 -14.53 -12.05 -17.17
CA THR A 349 -14.79 -13.49 -17.35
C THR A 349 -13.71 -14.20 -18.17
N THR A 350 -12.87 -13.45 -18.88
CA THR A 350 -11.70 -13.94 -19.63
C THR A 350 -10.43 -14.10 -18.80
N THR A 351 -10.46 -13.74 -17.50
CA THR A 351 -9.28 -13.84 -16.61
C THR A 351 -8.87 -15.31 -16.38
N PHE A 352 -9.87 -16.20 -16.33
CA PHE A 352 -9.72 -17.63 -16.11
C PHE A 352 -10.61 -18.39 -17.09
N ALA A 353 -10.14 -19.54 -17.58
CA ALA A 353 -10.88 -20.39 -18.49
C ALA A 353 -11.78 -21.40 -17.75
N GLU A 354 -11.37 -21.87 -16.57
CA GLU A 354 -12.04 -22.95 -15.85
C GLU A 354 -12.22 -22.60 -14.37
N LEU A 355 -13.32 -23.06 -13.78
CA LEU A 355 -13.56 -23.13 -12.35
C LEU A 355 -13.78 -24.60 -11.97
N SER A 356 -13.08 -25.06 -10.95
CA SER A 356 -13.29 -26.39 -10.36
C SER A 356 -13.59 -26.28 -8.86
N MET A 357 -14.45 -27.17 -8.37
CA MET A 357 -14.86 -27.24 -6.97
C MET A 357 -15.16 -28.66 -6.55
N ARG A 358 -14.78 -29.05 -5.33
CA ARG A 358 -15.13 -30.35 -4.75
C ARG A 358 -16.20 -30.22 -3.68
N PHE A 359 -17.09 -31.21 -3.63
CA PHE A 359 -18.21 -31.26 -2.69
C PHE A 359 -18.34 -32.62 -2.04
N LYS A 360 -18.68 -32.67 -0.76
CA LYS A 360 -19.03 -33.90 -0.03
C LYS A 360 -20.14 -33.63 0.98
N ALA A 361 -21.18 -34.45 1.00
CA ALA A 361 -22.23 -34.36 2.00
C ALA A 361 -21.81 -35.15 3.25
N VAL A 362 -21.74 -34.48 4.40
CA VAL A 362 -21.54 -35.12 5.71
C VAL A 362 -22.83 -35.80 6.17
N SER A 363 -23.98 -35.18 5.85
CA SER A 363 -25.31 -35.75 6.08
C SER A 363 -26.29 -35.23 5.04
N GLY A 364 -27.31 -36.02 4.73
CA GLY A 364 -28.20 -35.76 3.61
C GLY A 364 -27.54 -36.09 2.27
N GLY A 365 -27.74 -35.23 1.28
CA GLY A 365 -27.25 -35.38 -0.09
C GLY A 365 -28.32 -34.98 -1.10
N GLY A 366 -27.93 -34.81 -2.36
CA GLY A 366 -28.83 -34.36 -3.40
C GLY A 366 -28.11 -33.68 -4.56
N GLU A 367 -28.85 -32.89 -5.32
CA GLU A 367 -28.31 -32.03 -6.36
C GLU A 367 -28.01 -30.64 -5.79
N LEU A 368 -26.83 -30.09 -6.09
CA LEU A 368 -26.51 -28.68 -5.91
C LEU A 368 -26.50 -27.99 -7.27
N VAL A 369 -26.79 -26.69 -7.26
CA VAL A 369 -26.61 -25.81 -8.42
C VAL A 369 -25.43 -24.90 -8.16
N VAL A 370 -24.49 -24.85 -9.10
CA VAL A 370 -23.24 -24.09 -8.99
C VAL A 370 -23.07 -23.19 -10.21
N ALA A 371 -22.73 -21.93 -10.01
CA ALA A 371 -22.42 -21.00 -11.10
C ALA A 371 -21.44 -19.92 -10.64
N PRO A 372 -20.45 -19.53 -11.46
CA PRO A 372 -19.85 -18.21 -11.31
C PRO A 372 -20.92 -17.12 -11.44
N SER A 373 -20.69 -15.97 -10.81
CA SER A 373 -21.69 -14.92 -10.68
C SER A 373 -21.08 -13.54 -10.45
N HIS A 374 -21.88 -12.52 -10.71
CA HIS A 374 -21.57 -11.12 -10.46
C HIS A 374 -22.75 -10.43 -9.78
N GLU A 375 -22.58 -9.96 -8.55
CA GLU A 375 -23.63 -9.21 -7.82
C GLU A 375 -25.00 -9.92 -7.79
N GLY A 376 -24.99 -11.25 -7.74
CA GLY A 376 -26.20 -12.09 -7.74
C GLY A 376 -26.68 -12.56 -9.11
N ASP A 377 -26.23 -11.93 -10.21
CA ASP A 377 -26.47 -12.41 -11.57
C ASP A 377 -25.56 -13.62 -11.86
N ARG A 378 -26.13 -14.69 -12.40
CA ARG A 378 -25.44 -15.98 -12.54
C ARG A 378 -25.08 -16.27 -13.99
N CYS A 379 -23.92 -16.88 -14.17
CA CYS A 379 -23.58 -17.58 -15.39
C CYS A 379 -24.49 -18.81 -15.58
N THR A 380 -24.30 -19.52 -16.70
CA THR A 380 -25.00 -20.80 -16.94
C THR A 380 -24.76 -21.77 -15.78
N GLU A 381 -25.85 -22.24 -15.20
CA GLU A 381 -25.86 -23.07 -14.01
C GLU A 381 -25.38 -24.51 -14.30
N THR A 382 -24.53 -25.05 -13.43
CA THR A 382 -24.06 -26.43 -13.46
C THR A 382 -24.63 -27.20 -12.28
N LYS A 383 -25.24 -28.35 -12.57
CA LYS A 383 -25.79 -29.25 -11.55
C LYS A 383 -24.76 -30.30 -11.15
N VAL A 384 -24.58 -30.51 -9.85
CA VAL A 384 -23.70 -31.54 -9.31
C VAL A 384 -24.43 -32.39 -8.29
N THR A 385 -24.38 -33.72 -8.46
CA THR A 385 -24.89 -34.64 -7.44
C THR A 385 -23.85 -34.82 -6.34
N VAL A 386 -24.27 -34.67 -5.09
CA VAL A 386 -23.41 -34.76 -3.90
C VAL A 386 -23.95 -35.81 -2.95
N GLY A 387 -23.05 -36.68 -2.48
CA GLY A 387 -23.33 -37.74 -1.51
C GLY A 387 -22.19 -37.87 -0.50
N ALA A 388 -22.07 -39.04 0.13
CA ALA A 388 -21.04 -39.30 1.14
C ALA A 388 -19.60 -39.30 0.58
N GLU A 389 -19.45 -39.51 -0.73
CA GLU A 389 -18.17 -39.44 -1.45
C GLU A 389 -17.97 -38.06 -2.08
N TRP A 390 -16.71 -37.69 -2.30
CA TRP A 390 -16.37 -36.44 -2.99
C TRP A 390 -16.83 -36.45 -4.45
N SER A 391 -17.59 -35.44 -4.84
CA SER A 391 -17.90 -35.11 -6.23
C SER A 391 -17.20 -33.81 -6.64
N GLN A 392 -17.08 -33.58 -7.94
CA GLN A 392 -16.42 -32.40 -8.50
C GLN A 392 -17.33 -31.72 -9.52
N ALA A 393 -17.46 -30.41 -9.41
CA ALA A 393 -17.97 -29.56 -10.47
C ALA A 393 -16.79 -28.95 -11.24
N VAL A 394 -16.89 -28.95 -12.56
CA VAL A 394 -15.94 -28.29 -13.46
C VAL A 394 -16.75 -27.46 -14.44
N ILE A 395 -16.44 -26.17 -14.53
CA ILE A 395 -17.20 -25.18 -15.30
C ILE A 395 -16.22 -24.47 -16.23
N ASP A 396 -16.47 -24.55 -17.53
CA ASP A 396 -15.85 -23.66 -18.52
C ASP A 396 -16.41 -22.26 -18.30
N VAL A 397 -15.61 -21.39 -17.69
CA VAL A 397 -16.01 -20.03 -17.30
C VAL A 397 -16.29 -19.19 -18.54
N THR A 398 -15.49 -19.34 -19.59
CA THR A 398 -15.65 -18.55 -20.82
C THR A 398 -16.98 -18.88 -21.50
N ALA A 399 -17.32 -20.17 -21.61
CA ALA A 399 -18.58 -20.59 -22.20
C ALA A 399 -19.78 -20.29 -21.28
N ALA A 400 -19.69 -20.62 -19.99
CA ALA A 400 -20.80 -20.47 -19.06
C ALA A 400 -21.16 -19.00 -18.81
N CYS A 401 -20.16 -18.11 -18.80
CA CYS A 401 -20.30 -16.69 -18.46
C CYS A 401 -20.27 -15.75 -19.66
N ALA A 402 -20.49 -16.25 -20.89
CA ALA A 402 -20.43 -15.43 -22.11
C ALA A 402 -21.39 -14.21 -22.10
N SER A 403 -22.43 -14.21 -21.27
CA SER A 403 -23.37 -13.11 -21.11
C SER A 403 -22.96 -12.07 -20.05
N LEU A 404 -21.95 -12.37 -19.23
CA LEU A 404 -21.48 -11.48 -18.17
C LEU A 404 -20.09 -10.91 -18.52
N PRO A 405 -19.88 -9.60 -18.38
CA PRO A 405 -18.57 -8.99 -18.65
C PRO A 405 -17.54 -9.28 -17.55
N ALA A 406 -18.01 -9.54 -16.33
CA ALA A 406 -17.18 -9.78 -15.17
C ALA A 406 -17.88 -10.74 -14.20
N ILE A 407 -17.09 -11.33 -13.29
CA ILE A 407 -17.54 -12.14 -12.16
C ILE A 407 -16.75 -11.76 -10.92
N ASN A 408 -17.35 -12.00 -9.76
CA ASN A 408 -16.70 -11.76 -8.46
C ASN A 408 -17.13 -12.76 -7.38
N ALA A 409 -17.96 -13.73 -7.74
CA ALA A 409 -18.40 -14.75 -6.81
C ALA A 409 -18.60 -16.10 -7.50
N VAL A 410 -18.56 -17.14 -6.71
CA VAL A 410 -19.10 -18.46 -7.05
C VAL A 410 -20.32 -18.71 -6.18
N THR A 411 -21.47 -18.95 -6.81
CA THR A 411 -22.75 -19.18 -6.14
C THR A 411 -23.06 -20.67 -6.09
N VAL A 412 -23.50 -21.13 -4.92
CA VAL A 412 -23.97 -22.51 -4.70
C VAL A 412 -25.34 -22.47 -4.05
N ASP A 413 -26.32 -23.15 -4.67
CA ASP A 413 -27.68 -23.32 -4.14
C ASP A 413 -28.00 -24.78 -3.86
N ASN A 414 -28.83 -24.98 -2.83
CA ASN A 414 -29.49 -26.25 -2.58
C ASN A 414 -30.97 -26.21 -2.97
N PRO A 415 -31.38 -26.75 -4.13
CA PRO A 415 -32.80 -26.89 -4.50
C PRO A 415 -33.53 -28.00 -3.73
N GLY A 416 -32.79 -28.87 -3.03
CA GLY A 416 -33.29 -30.11 -2.43
C GLY A 416 -33.45 -30.06 -0.91
N ALA A 417 -33.44 -31.25 -0.29
CA ALA A 417 -33.55 -31.39 1.15
C ALA A 417 -32.31 -30.84 1.88
N THR A 418 -32.48 -30.50 3.17
CA THR A 418 -31.39 -29.99 4.00
C THR A 418 -30.21 -30.95 4.05
N MET A 419 -29.00 -30.41 3.94
CA MET A 419 -27.76 -31.18 4.07
C MET A 419 -26.70 -30.43 4.89
N VAL A 420 -25.67 -31.17 5.28
CA VAL A 420 -24.39 -30.61 5.75
C VAL A 420 -23.36 -30.88 4.67
N LEU A 421 -22.70 -29.83 4.19
CA LEU A 421 -21.81 -29.87 3.03
C LEU A 421 -20.37 -29.52 3.44
N LEU A 422 -19.40 -30.23 2.87
CA LEU A 422 -18.01 -29.80 2.78
C LEU A 422 -17.74 -29.32 1.35
N VAL A 423 -17.01 -28.22 1.24
CA VAL A 423 -16.55 -27.62 -0.02
C VAL A 423 -15.04 -27.45 0.07
N ASP A 424 -14.33 -27.90 -0.95
CA ASP A 424 -12.87 -27.93 -0.96
C ASP A 424 -12.31 -27.74 -2.38
N ASP A 425 -11.01 -27.44 -2.49
CA ASP A 425 -10.29 -27.21 -3.75
C ASP A 425 -11.08 -26.32 -4.73
N VAL A 426 -11.54 -25.15 -4.26
CA VAL A 426 -12.22 -24.16 -5.10
C VAL A 426 -11.15 -23.36 -5.83
N VAL A 427 -10.98 -23.62 -7.12
CA VAL A 427 -9.84 -23.10 -7.90
C VAL A 427 -10.29 -22.67 -9.29
N PHE A 428 -9.89 -21.46 -9.67
CA PHE A 428 -9.88 -21.02 -11.06
C PHE A 428 -8.57 -21.42 -11.75
N ALA A 429 -8.63 -21.73 -13.04
CA ALA A 429 -7.47 -22.01 -13.88
C ALA A 429 -7.52 -21.19 -15.18
N LYS A 430 -6.33 -20.89 -15.74
CA LYS A 430 -6.18 -20.15 -16.99
C LYS A 430 -6.39 -21.00 -18.23
#